data_AF-A0A966YTU1-F1
#
_entry.id   AF-A0A966YTU1-F1
#
_cell.length_a   1.000
_cell.length_b   1.000
_cell.length_c   1.000
_cell.angle_alpha   90.00
_cell.angle_beta   90.00
_cell.angle_gamma   90.00
#
_symmetry.space_group_name_H-M   'P 1'
#
loop_
_entity.id
_entity.type
_entity.pdbx_description
1 polymer ?
#
loop_
_entity_poly.entity_id
_entity_poly.type
_entity_poly.pdbx_seq_one_letter_code
_entity_poly.pdbx_strand_id
1 'polypeptide(L)'
;ARLNGRTPGAEASVQKIMGDEHGQHVMELAKDLVGASGMLTGSGPAGDIPRRAQRGATEVNFARGEGSQFPEVDPLWHYGWLFSPALTLGGGTFAVQRNIVAELVLGLPRDIHGDAGMTWSEFRTRKEPS
;
A
#
# COMPACT_ATOMS: atom_id res chain seq x y z
N ALA A 1 -1.55 -2.59 -18.04
CA ALA A 1 -0.47 -3.13 -18.89
C ALA A 1 -0.73 -4.63 -19.11
N ARG A 2 -0.73 -5.11 -20.36
CA ARG A 2 -0.76 -6.54 -20.69
C ARG A 2 0.70 -7.00 -20.83
N LEU A 3 1.13 -7.94 -20.00
CA LEU A 3 2.41 -8.62 -20.16
C LEU A 3 2.12 -9.97 -20.84
N ASN A 4 2.61 -10.19 -22.05
CA ASN A 4 2.55 -11.46 -22.81
C ASN A 4 1.16 -12.00 -23.21
N GLY A 5 0.14 -11.15 -23.38
CA GLY A 5 -1.16 -11.59 -23.90
C GLY A 5 -1.98 -12.48 -22.94
N ARG A 6 -1.48 -12.69 -21.72
CA ARG A 6 -2.24 -13.23 -20.59
C ARG A 6 -2.55 -12.08 -19.62
N THR A 7 -3.73 -12.10 -19.01
CA THR A 7 -4.06 -11.22 -17.89
C THR A 7 -2.95 -11.36 -16.85
N PRO A 8 -2.43 -10.26 -16.25
CA PRO A 8 -1.50 -10.37 -15.12
C PRO A 8 -2.06 -11.39 -14.12
N GLY A 9 -1.25 -12.40 -13.79
CA GLY A 9 -1.71 -13.54 -13.00
C GLY A 9 -2.11 -13.12 -11.58
N ALA A 10 -2.99 -13.91 -10.96
CA ALA A 10 -3.47 -13.67 -9.60
C ALA A 10 -2.33 -13.66 -8.56
N GLU A 11 -1.18 -14.22 -8.89
CA GLU A 11 0.05 -14.25 -8.08
C GLU A 11 0.52 -12.83 -7.73
N ALA A 12 0.46 -11.89 -8.67
CA ALA A 12 0.81 -10.50 -8.41
C ALA A 12 -0.15 -9.85 -7.41
N SER A 13 -1.44 -10.24 -7.46
CA SER A 13 -2.44 -9.76 -6.50
C SER A 13 -2.24 -10.34 -5.11
N VAL A 14 -1.92 -11.64 -5.02
CA VAL A 14 -1.57 -12.29 -3.74
C VAL A 14 -0.33 -11.65 -3.14
N GLN A 15 0.74 -11.46 -3.94
CA GLN A 15 1.97 -10.83 -3.48
C GLN A 15 1.73 -9.40 -3.00
N LYS A 16 0.88 -8.63 -3.68
CA LYS A 16 0.52 -7.27 -3.26
C LYS A 16 -0.20 -7.29 -1.90
N ILE A 17 -1.25 -8.10 -1.75
CA ILE A 17 -2.01 -8.18 -0.49
C ILE A 17 -1.08 -8.50 0.67
N MET A 18 -0.26 -9.55 0.53
CA MET A 18 0.69 -9.95 1.57
C MET A 18 1.71 -8.84 1.85
N GLY A 19 2.24 -8.19 0.82
CA GLY A 19 3.22 -7.12 0.95
C GLY A 19 2.67 -5.88 1.67
N ASP A 20 1.44 -5.48 1.33
CA ASP A 20 0.78 -4.33 1.93
C ASP A 20 0.51 -4.56 3.43
N GLU A 21 -0.08 -5.71 3.78
CA GLU A 21 -0.37 -6.09 5.17
C GLU A 21 0.90 -6.27 5.99
N HIS A 22 1.91 -6.95 5.41
CA HIS A 22 3.20 -7.11 6.07
C HIS A 22 3.90 -5.76 6.31
N GLY A 23 3.86 -4.86 5.32
CA GLY A 23 4.43 -3.53 5.43
C GLY A 23 3.80 -2.72 6.56
N GLN A 24 2.48 -2.75 6.69
CA GLN A 24 1.76 -2.08 7.79
C GLN A 24 2.16 -2.65 9.15
N HIS A 25 2.13 -3.97 9.31
CA HIS A 25 2.51 -4.62 10.57
C HIS A 25 3.97 -4.36 10.97
N VAL A 26 4.90 -4.39 10.02
CA VAL A 26 6.32 -4.11 10.30
C VAL A 26 6.49 -2.67 10.78
N MET A 27 5.83 -1.71 10.13
CA MET A 27 5.95 -0.32 10.51
C MET A 27 5.29 -0.04 11.85
N GLU A 28 4.11 -0.62 12.12
CA GLU A 28 3.42 -0.53 13.41
C GLU A 28 4.28 -1.14 14.54
N LEU A 29 4.79 -2.36 14.35
CA LEU A 29 5.68 -2.99 15.32
C LEU A 29 6.93 -2.15 15.60
N ALA A 30 7.50 -1.50 14.57
CA ALA A 30 8.63 -0.60 14.75
C ALA A 30 8.28 0.60 15.65
N LYS A 31 7.05 1.13 15.58
CA LYS A 31 6.57 2.18 16.49
C LYS A 31 6.38 1.63 17.91
N ASP A 32 5.78 0.46 18.03
CA ASP A 32 5.48 -0.16 19.32
C ASP A 32 6.75 -0.50 20.12
N LEU A 33 7.82 -0.94 19.43
CA LEU A 33 9.11 -1.26 20.05
C LEU A 33 9.75 -0.07 20.80
N VAL A 34 9.43 1.16 20.43
CA VAL A 34 9.92 2.37 21.10
C VAL A 34 8.88 2.99 22.06
N GLY A 35 7.76 2.31 22.27
CA GLY A 35 6.71 2.70 23.20
C GLY A 35 6.13 4.09 22.90
N ALA A 36 5.91 4.88 23.95
CA ALA A 36 5.31 6.22 23.83
C ALA A 36 6.11 7.17 22.92
N SER A 37 7.44 7.01 22.83
CA SER A 37 8.28 7.79 21.91
C SER A 37 7.88 7.58 20.45
N GLY A 38 7.25 6.44 20.12
CA GLY A 38 6.73 6.13 18.80
C GLY A 38 5.72 7.15 18.28
N MET A 39 5.04 7.89 19.16
CA MET A 39 4.10 8.93 18.74
C MET A 39 4.77 10.20 18.22
N LEU A 40 6.09 10.35 18.39
CA LEU A 40 6.82 11.55 18.00
C LEU A 40 7.28 11.49 16.54
N THR A 41 7.32 12.65 15.87
CA THR A 41 7.82 12.77 14.50
C THR A 41 9.27 12.31 14.39
N GLY A 42 9.56 11.49 13.38
CA GLY A 42 10.89 10.96 13.11
C GLY A 42 11.33 9.79 14.00
N SER A 43 10.48 9.36 14.95
CA SER A 43 10.82 8.24 15.85
C SER A 43 10.71 6.86 15.16
N GLY A 44 11.39 5.89 15.75
CA GLY A 44 11.44 4.49 15.33
C GLY A 44 12.60 3.79 16.04
N PRO A 45 12.81 2.49 15.79
CA PRO A 45 13.92 1.76 16.37
C PRO A 45 15.26 2.34 15.92
N ALA A 46 16.18 2.50 16.88
CA ALA A 46 17.54 2.94 16.60
C ALA A 46 18.32 1.86 15.84
N GLY A 47 19.28 2.29 15.02
CA GLY A 47 20.22 1.42 14.33
C GLY A 47 20.15 1.50 12.80
N ASP A 48 21.11 0.84 12.18
CA ASP A 48 21.30 0.91 10.74
C ASP A 48 20.28 0.06 9.98
N ILE A 49 19.61 0.69 9.02
CA ILE A 49 18.80 -0.01 8.03
C ILE A 49 19.68 -0.32 6.82
N PRO A 50 19.61 -1.53 6.22
CA PRO A 50 20.32 -1.83 4.98
C PRO A 50 19.97 -0.83 3.87
N ARG A 51 20.98 -0.31 3.15
CA ARG A 51 20.80 0.69 2.07
C ARG A 51 19.74 0.34 1.02
N ARG A 52 19.49 -0.95 0.78
CA ARG A 52 18.44 -1.41 -0.14
C ARG A 52 17.03 -1.06 0.33
N ALA A 53 16.80 -1.00 1.64
CA ALA A 53 15.50 -0.68 2.24
C ALA A 53 15.32 0.83 2.42
N GLN A 54 16.41 1.61 2.39
CA GLN A 54 16.37 3.08 2.45
C GLN A 54 15.87 3.74 1.15
N ARG A 55 15.57 2.96 0.10
CA ARG A 55 15.10 3.46 -1.19
C ARG A 55 13.70 2.95 -1.49
N GLY A 56 12.90 3.80 -2.13
CA GLY A 56 11.55 3.46 -2.56
C GLY A 56 11.13 4.30 -3.77
N ALA A 57 9.87 4.12 -4.18
CA ALA A 57 9.27 4.93 -5.26
C ALA A 57 9.08 6.40 -4.86
N THR A 58 9.18 6.70 -3.57
CA THR A 58 8.94 8.01 -2.98
C THR A 58 10.13 8.48 -2.17
N GLU A 59 10.34 9.79 -2.17
CA GLU A 59 11.41 10.44 -1.41
C GLU A 59 11.04 10.55 0.08
N VAL A 60 12.00 10.27 0.96
CA VAL A 60 11.85 10.40 2.42
C VAL A 60 12.36 11.77 2.86
N ASN A 61 11.44 12.74 2.93
CA ASN A 61 11.74 14.13 3.28
C ASN A 61 11.72 14.39 4.80
N PHE A 62 12.60 13.70 5.53
CA PHE A 62 12.83 13.91 6.97
C PHE A 62 14.34 14.04 7.24
N ALA A 63 14.69 14.82 8.26
CA ALA A 63 16.09 15.01 8.67
C ALA A 63 16.73 13.69 9.13
N ARG A 64 18.05 13.57 8.94
CA ARG A 64 18.89 12.43 9.36
C ARG A 64 20.03 12.90 10.26
N GLY A 65 20.49 12.04 11.17
CA GLY A 65 21.65 12.32 12.03
C GLY A 65 21.41 13.50 12.96
N GLU A 66 22.45 14.30 13.23
CA GLU A 66 22.42 15.41 14.20
C GLU A 66 21.34 16.47 13.94
N GLY A 67 20.80 16.55 12.72
CA GLY A 67 19.68 17.44 12.39
C GLY A 67 18.28 16.88 12.72
N SER A 68 18.18 15.64 13.21
CA SER A 68 16.94 14.96 13.60
C SER A 68 16.72 15.03 15.11
N GLN A 69 15.46 15.00 15.54
CA GLN A 69 15.11 14.78 16.95
C GLN A 69 15.60 13.42 17.47
N PHE A 70 15.78 12.44 16.57
CA PHE A 70 16.30 11.10 16.86
C PHE A 70 17.49 10.82 15.93
N PRO A 71 18.72 11.21 16.31
CA PRO A 71 19.90 11.11 15.45
C PRO A 71 20.27 9.67 15.05
N GLU A 72 20.04 8.71 15.93
CA GLU A 72 20.32 7.29 15.75
C GLU A 72 19.22 6.51 15.02
N VAL A 73 18.14 7.18 14.59
CA VAL A 73 16.98 6.56 13.95
C VAL A 73 16.95 6.91 12.46
N ASP A 74 16.80 5.89 11.61
CA ASP A 74 16.55 6.12 10.20
C ASP A 74 15.12 6.65 9.99
N PRO A 75 14.92 7.79 9.30
CA PRO A 75 13.61 8.39 9.10
C PRO A 75 12.63 7.51 8.32
N LEU A 76 13.12 6.46 7.65
CA LEU A 76 12.28 5.47 6.98
C LEU A 76 11.21 4.90 7.91
N TRP A 77 11.50 4.71 9.21
CA TRP A 77 10.52 4.15 10.13
C TRP A 77 9.29 5.02 10.28
N HIS A 78 9.49 6.31 10.55
CA HIS A 78 8.39 7.24 10.71
C HIS A 78 7.66 7.51 9.39
N TYR A 79 8.42 7.70 8.31
CA TYR A 79 7.86 7.87 6.98
C TYR A 79 7.03 6.66 6.53
N GLY A 80 7.60 5.46 6.68
CA GLY A 80 6.97 4.20 6.29
C GLY A 80 5.70 3.92 7.07
N TRP A 81 5.68 4.23 8.37
CA TRP A 81 4.47 4.14 9.18
C TRP A 81 3.36 5.06 8.66
N LEU A 82 3.66 6.34 8.39
CA LEU A 82 2.70 7.28 7.81
C LEU A 82 2.24 6.88 6.40
N PHE A 83 3.12 6.27 5.60
CA PHE A 83 2.85 5.94 4.21
C PHE A 83 2.19 4.58 4.01
N SER A 84 2.41 3.62 4.92
CA SER A 84 1.92 2.23 4.78
C SER A 84 0.41 2.09 4.55
N PRO A 85 -0.49 2.97 5.06
CA PRO A 85 -1.91 2.94 4.70
C PRO A 85 -2.18 3.24 3.22
N ALA A 86 -1.32 4.00 2.54
CA ALA A 86 -1.51 4.34 1.14
C ALA A 86 -1.32 3.12 0.21
N LEU A 87 -0.56 2.10 0.64
CA LEU A 87 -0.27 0.92 -0.16
C LEU A 87 -1.51 0.05 -0.43
N THR A 88 -2.44 0.01 0.53
CA THR A 88 -3.72 -0.72 0.37
C THR A 88 -4.73 0.01 -0.52
N LEU A 89 -4.45 1.25 -0.89
CA LEU A 89 -5.28 2.08 -1.77
C LEU A 89 -4.67 2.21 -3.17
N GLY A 90 -3.38 2.54 -3.24
CA GLY A 90 -2.64 2.77 -4.48
C GLY A 90 -2.35 1.49 -5.27
N GLY A 91 -2.30 1.59 -6.59
CA GLY A 91 -1.91 0.48 -7.47
C GLY A 91 -2.91 -0.68 -7.53
N GLY A 92 -4.16 -0.46 -7.13
CA GLY A 92 -5.20 -1.47 -7.00
C GLY A 92 -5.52 -1.67 -5.52
N THR A 93 -6.74 -1.26 -5.12
CA THR A 93 -7.14 -1.33 -3.72
C THR A 93 -7.14 -2.76 -3.20
N PHE A 94 -6.99 -2.94 -1.89
CA PHE A 94 -7.05 -4.26 -1.27
C PHE A 94 -8.32 -5.04 -1.63
N ALA A 95 -9.45 -4.33 -1.83
CA ALA A 95 -10.73 -4.92 -2.23
C ALA A 95 -10.68 -5.45 -3.66
N VAL A 96 -10.14 -4.66 -4.60
CA VAL A 96 -9.95 -5.10 -5.99
C VAL A 96 -9.02 -6.30 -6.06
N GLN A 97 -7.92 -6.29 -5.30
CA GLN A 97 -6.99 -7.42 -5.29
C GLN A 97 -7.64 -8.69 -4.73
N ARG A 98 -8.46 -8.58 -3.67
CA ARG A 98 -9.22 -9.71 -3.12
C ARG A 98 -10.25 -10.25 -4.11
N ASN A 99 -10.93 -9.38 -4.85
CA ASN A 99 -11.85 -9.79 -5.90
C ASN A 99 -11.14 -10.57 -7.02
N ILE A 100 -9.95 -10.11 -7.43
CA ILE A 100 -9.13 -10.85 -8.40
C ILE A 100 -8.76 -12.24 -7.88
N VAL A 101 -8.36 -12.35 -6.61
CA VAL A 101 -8.06 -13.65 -5.99
C VAL A 101 -9.31 -14.53 -5.88
N ALA A 102 -10.45 -13.96 -5.49
CA ALA A 102 -11.73 -14.66 -5.43
C ALA A 102 -12.14 -15.26 -6.78
N GLU A 103 -12.10 -14.48 -7.86
CA GLU A 103 -12.50 -14.94 -9.18
C GLU A 103 -11.48 -15.93 -9.79
N LEU A 104 -10.19 -15.59 -9.75
CA LEU A 104 -9.17 -16.32 -10.52
C LEU A 104 -8.54 -17.50 -9.77
N VAL A 105 -8.54 -17.47 -8.43
CA VAL A 105 -7.97 -18.55 -7.60
C VAL A 105 -9.08 -19.42 -7.02
N LEU A 106 -10.13 -18.80 -6.48
CA LEU A 106 -11.21 -19.52 -5.79
C LEU A 106 -12.39 -19.87 -6.70
N GLY A 107 -12.46 -19.32 -7.92
CA GLY A 107 -13.56 -19.57 -8.86
C GLY A 107 -14.90 -18.97 -8.40
N LEU A 108 -14.89 -17.96 -7.54
CA LEU A 108 -16.12 -17.31 -7.09
C LEU A 108 -16.77 -16.50 -8.22
N PRO A 109 -18.10 -16.36 -8.22
CA PRO A 109 -18.79 -15.49 -9.17
C PRO A 109 -18.28 -14.04 -9.10
N ARG A 110 -18.17 -13.41 -10.26
CA ARG A 110 -17.80 -12.00 -10.39
C ARG A 110 -18.88 -11.09 -9.80
N ASP A 111 -18.45 -10.00 -9.16
CA ASP A 111 -19.35 -8.96 -8.67
C ASP A 111 -20.20 -8.36 -9.80
N ILE A 112 -21.44 -7.94 -9.47
CA ILE A 112 -22.39 -7.37 -10.43
C ILE A 112 -21.86 -6.01 -10.94
N HIS A 113 -21.54 -5.94 -12.23
CA HIS A 113 -21.23 -4.69 -12.93
C HIS A 113 -22.53 -4.11 -13.51
N GLY A 114 -23.13 -3.14 -12.81
CA GLY A 114 -24.39 -2.50 -13.22
C GLY A 114 -24.30 -1.63 -14.49
N ASP A 115 -23.10 -1.51 -15.05
CA ASP A 115 -22.69 -0.77 -16.22
C ASP A 115 -22.00 -1.65 -17.27
N ALA A 116 -22.07 -2.98 -17.13
CA ALA A 116 -21.44 -3.90 -18.08
C ALA A 116 -21.89 -3.63 -19.52
N GLY A 117 -20.92 -3.31 -20.40
CA GLY A 117 -21.18 -2.96 -21.80
C GLY A 117 -21.53 -1.49 -22.06
N MET A 118 -21.59 -0.66 -21.02
CA MET A 118 -21.78 0.79 -21.13
C MET A 118 -20.44 1.51 -21.10
N THR A 119 -20.34 2.59 -21.85
CA THR A 119 -19.29 3.59 -21.71
C THR A 119 -19.54 4.48 -20.49
N TRP A 120 -18.49 5.14 -19.99
CA TRP A 120 -18.60 6.07 -18.86
C TRP A 120 -19.64 7.19 -19.11
N SER A 121 -19.74 7.65 -20.35
CA SER A 121 -20.73 8.66 -20.76
C SER A 121 -22.16 8.14 -20.63
N GLU A 122 -22.42 6.91 -21.07
CA GLU A 122 -23.75 6.26 -20.99
C GLU A 122 -24.17 5.95 -19.55
N PHE A 123 -23.22 5.59 -18.69
CA PHE A 123 -23.53 5.31 -17.29
C PHE A 123 -23.95 6.57 -16.51
N ARG A 124 -23.30 7.72 -16.74
CA ARG A 124 -23.60 8.96 -16.00
C ARG A 124 -24.93 9.61 -16.39
N THR A 125 -25.37 9.47 -17.64
CA THR A 125 -26.64 10.05 -18.11
C THR A 125 -27.87 9.30 -17.59
N ARG A 126 -27.72 8.06 -17.13
CA ARG A 126 -28.82 7.24 -16.57
C ARG A 126 -29.35 7.73 -15.21
N LYS A 127 -28.61 8.61 -14.51
CA LYS A 127 -28.93 9.06 -13.15
C LYS A 127 -29.68 10.39 -13.04
N GLU A 128 -29.99 11.08 -14.13
CA GLU A 128 -30.82 12.29 -14.09
C GLU A 128 -32.25 11.98 -14.55
N PRO A 129 -33.18 11.70 -13.63
CA PRO A 129 -34.60 11.82 -13.93
C PRO A 129 -34.96 13.31 -14.03
N SER A 130 -35.56 13.70 -15.17
CA SER A 130 -36.25 14.97 -15.39
C SER A 130 -37.41 15.18 -14.41
#